data_AF-A0A5B9GSV9-F1
#
_entry.id   AF-A0A5B9GSV9-F1
#
_cell.length_a   1.000
_cell.length_b   1.000
_cell.length_c   1.000
_cell.angle_alpha   90.00
_cell.angle_beta   90.00
_cell.angle_gamma   90.00
#
_symmetry.space_group_name_H-M   'P 1'
#
loop_
_entity.id
_entity.type
_entity.pdbx_description
1 polymer ?
#
loop_
_entity_poly.entity_id
_entity_poly.type
_entity_poly.pdbx_seq_one_letter_code
_entity_poly.pdbx_strand_id
1 'polypeptide(L)'
;MTYRADTPEARQIAILLTKAFVALRRKTERHLPLPEFFRLQLINDQVRQWQREYPATFFIELHRVLGLRRPAIGNHSNCSHFINRYVYQFLFGALGLDAIRSANPADEEHVRAHKHHQVLREKHMPRLRQHIDKVGALLANAVSISHFDDMFNRSFPSVDTQIGFMFAETPLLAISRTPAQEVAR
;
A
#
# COMPACT_ATOMS: atom_id res chain seq x y z
N MET A 1 -40.16 2.58 -31.65
CA MET A 1 -40.38 3.63 -30.63
C MET A 1 -39.06 4.32 -30.37
N THR A 2 -38.80 5.44 -31.03
CA THR A 2 -37.59 6.26 -30.81
C THR A 2 -37.85 7.19 -29.62
N TYR A 3 -37.06 7.04 -28.57
CA TYR A 3 -37.15 7.83 -27.35
C TYR A 3 -36.72 9.27 -27.66
N ARG A 4 -37.67 10.21 -27.79
CA ARG A 4 -37.37 11.65 -27.97
C ARG A 4 -36.93 12.23 -26.61
N ALA A 5 -35.63 12.32 -26.42
CA ALA A 5 -34.97 12.74 -25.17
C ALA A 5 -34.97 14.27 -24.91
N ASP A 6 -35.96 15.01 -25.41
CA ASP A 6 -35.92 16.48 -25.40
C ASP A 6 -37.05 17.16 -24.62
N THR A 7 -37.97 16.40 -24.02
CA THR A 7 -38.97 17.00 -23.15
C THR A 7 -38.40 17.27 -21.75
N PRO A 8 -38.73 18.40 -21.11
CA PRO A 8 -38.26 18.73 -19.76
C PRO A 8 -38.55 17.63 -18.74
N GLU A 9 -39.68 16.94 -18.89
CA GLU A 9 -40.14 15.87 -18.00
C GLU A 9 -39.27 14.61 -18.14
N ALA A 10 -38.88 14.24 -19.36
CA ALA A 10 -38.00 13.10 -19.62
C ALA A 10 -36.60 13.34 -19.03
N ARG A 11 -36.09 14.58 -19.11
CA ARG A 11 -34.83 14.98 -18.47
C ARG A 11 -34.93 14.92 -16.95
N GLN A 12 -36.04 15.38 -16.38
CA GLN A 12 -36.28 15.32 -14.93
C GLN A 12 -36.31 13.87 -14.43
N ILE A 13 -37.01 12.99 -15.15
CA ILE A 13 -37.08 11.55 -14.84
C ILE A 13 -35.71 10.90 -14.95
N ALA A 14 -34.94 11.20 -16.01
CA ALA A 14 -33.58 10.69 -16.16
C ALA A 14 -32.67 11.14 -15.00
N ILE A 15 -32.73 12.42 -14.61
CA ILE A 15 -31.97 12.95 -13.47
C ILE A 15 -32.37 12.25 -12.16
N LEU A 16 -33.66 12.03 -11.92
CA LEU A 16 -34.16 11.33 -10.73
C LEU A 16 -33.72 9.87 -10.71
N LEU A 17 -33.78 9.17 -11.84
CA LEU A 17 -33.29 7.80 -11.99
C LEU A 17 -31.78 7.72 -11.78
N THR A 18 -30.99 8.66 -12.32
CA THR A 18 -29.55 8.72 -12.08
C THR A 18 -29.24 9.00 -10.61
N LYS A 19 -29.93 9.94 -9.97
CA LYS A 19 -29.74 10.23 -8.54
C LYS A 19 -30.13 9.04 -7.66
N ALA A 20 -31.24 8.38 -7.98
CA ALA A 20 -31.69 7.17 -7.28
C ALA A 20 -30.70 6.02 -7.49
N PHE A 21 -30.17 5.83 -8.69
CA PHE A 21 -29.14 4.84 -8.99
C PHE A 21 -27.83 5.14 -8.26
N VAL A 22 -27.39 6.40 -8.21
CA VAL A 22 -26.21 6.83 -7.44
C VAL A 22 -26.43 6.63 -5.94
N ALA A 23 -27.61 6.96 -5.42
CA ALA A 23 -27.96 6.75 -4.02
C ALA A 23 -28.03 5.24 -3.68
N LEU A 24 -28.62 4.44 -4.55
CA LEU A 24 -28.69 2.98 -4.42
C LEU A 24 -27.30 2.36 -4.51
N ARG A 25 -26.43 2.86 -5.40
CA ARG A 25 -25.03 2.44 -5.48
C ARG A 25 -24.26 2.80 -4.20
N ARG A 26 -24.42 4.01 -3.66
CA ARG A 26 -23.83 4.40 -2.37
C ARG A 26 -24.35 3.57 -1.19
N LYS A 27 -25.60 3.10 -1.26
CA LYS A 27 -26.23 2.25 -0.24
C LYS A 27 -25.85 0.76 -0.39
N THR A 28 -25.57 0.33 -1.61
CA THR A 28 -25.23 -1.06 -2.00
C THR A 28 -23.72 -1.29 -2.09
N GLU A 29 -22.90 -0.23 -2.09
CA GLU A 29 -21.51 -0.28 -1.66
C GLU A 29 -21.51 -0.78 -0.20
N ARG A 30 -21.54 -2.10 -0.06
CA ARG A 30 -21.04 -2.83 1.09
C ARG A 30 -19.62 -2.35 1.28
N HIS A 31 -19.47 -1.26 2.02
CA HIS A 31 -18.22 -0.84 2.59
C HIS A 31 -17.85 -1.98 3.53
N LEU A 32 -17.14 -2.96 2.99
CA LEU A 32 -16.28 -3.75 3.83
C LEU A 32 -15.44 -2.70 4.58
N PRO A 33 -15.51 -2.63 5.92
CA PRO A 33 -14.80 -1.59 6.65
C PRO A 33 -13.37 -1.56 6.11
N LEU A 34 -12.84 -0.39 5.77
CA LEU A 34 -11.54 -0.25 5.07
C LEU A 34 -10.47 -1.24 5.58
N PRO A 35 -10.35 -1.52 6.91
CA PRO A 35 -9.47 -2.57 7.43
C PRO A 35 -9.71 -4.00 6.91
N GLU A 36 -10.97 -4.43 6.76
CA GLU A 36 -11.34 -5.77 6.31
C GLU A 36 -11.11 -5.95 4.80
N PHE A 37 -11.22 -4.88 4.00
CA PHE A 37 -10.79 -4.90 2.60
C PHE A 37 -9.29 -5.21 2.47
N PHE A 38 -8.44 -4.52 3.22
CA PHE A 38 -7.00 -4.78 3.22
C PHE A 38 -6.70 -6.20 3.70
N ARG A 39 -7.42 -6.68 4.72
CA ARG A 39 -7.28 -8.07 5.18
C ARG A 39 -7.56 -9.06 4.06
N LEU A 40 -8.70 -8.97 3.39
CA LEU A 40 -9.05 -9.90 2.30
C LEU A 40 -8.11 -9.79 1.10
N GLN A 41 -7.67 -8.58 0.75
CA GLN A 41 -6.83 -8.37 -0.45
C GLN A 41 -5.35 -8.68 -0.24
N LEU A 42 -4.81 -8.49 0.97
CA LEU A 42 -3.39 -8.61 1.26
C LEU A 42 -3.02 -9.90 1.96
N ILE A 43 -3.87 -10.38 2.87
CA ILE A 43 -3.53 -11.46 3.79
C ILE A 43 -3.96 -12.81 3.22
N ASN A 44 -3.09 -13.80 3.34
CA ASN A 44 -3.37 -15.18 3.00
C ASN A 44 -4.03 -15.91 4.18
N ASP A 45 -4.92 -16.87 3.90
CA ASP A 45 -5.63 -17.62 4.94
C ASP A 45 -4.68 -18.55 5.71
N GLN A 46 -3.60 -18.99 5.07
CA GLN A 46 -2.52 -19.78 5.67
C GLN A 46 -1.18 -19.05 5.55
N VAL A 47 -0.37 -19.16 6.60
CA VAL A 47 0.99 -18.61 6.61
C VAL A 47 1.85 -19.39 5.62
N ARG A 48 2.50 -18.69 4.70
CA ARG A 48 3.42 -19.29 3.73
C ARG A 48 4.66 -19.82 4.44
N GLN A 49 5.22 -20.90 3.89
CA GLN A 49 6.54 -21.38 4.32
C GLN A 49 7.58 -20.27 4.21
N TRP A 50 8.52 -20.24 5.15
CA TRP A 50 9.55 -19.22 5.18
C TRP A 50 10.41 -19.31 3.91
N GLN A 51 10.48 -18.20 3.19
CA GLN A 51 11.37 -18.02 2.05
C GLN A 51 12.21 -16.78 2.29
N ARG A 52 13.47 -16.85 1.89
CA ARG A 52 14.37 -15.71 2.02
C ARG A 52 14.04 -14.66 0.97
N GLU A 53 13.30 -13.63 1.38
CA GLU A 53 12.95 -12.51 0.50
C GLU A 53 14.01 -11.41 0.46
N TYR A 54 14.75 -11.23 1.56
CA TYR A 54 15.76 -10.19 1.67
C TYR A 54 17.16 -10.78 1.40
N PRO A 55 17.93 -10.22 0.44
CA PRO A 55 19.31 -10.65 0.22
C PRO A 55 20.20 -10.24 1.41
N ALA A 56 21.32 -10.95 1.63
CA ALA A 56 22.26 -10.62 2.72
C ALA A 56 22.78 -9.19 2.61
N THR A 57 23.08 -8.77 1.38
CA THR A 57 23.59 -7.42 1.06
C THR A 57 22.65 -6.32 1.55
N PHE A 58 21.33 -6.54 1.47
CA PHE A 58 20.34 -5.59 1.99
C PHE A 58 20.59 -5.24 3.46
N PHE A 59 20.77 -6.26 4.30
CA PHE A 59 21.02 -6.02 5.72
C PHE A 59 22.41 -5.46 5.97
N ILE A 60 23.42 -5.85 5.21
CA ILE A 60 24.77 -5.28 5.34
C ILE A 60 24.73 -3.76 5.12
N GLU A 61 24.10 -3.32 4.03
CA GLU A 61 23.96 -1.90 3.70
C GLU A 61 23.05 -1.17 4.70
N LEU A 62 21.97 -1.80 5.14
CA LEU A 62 21.07 -1.21 6.13
C LEU A 62 21.77 -0.93 7.47
N HIS A 63 22.57 -1.88 7.97
CA HIS A 63 23.33 -1.65 9.21
C HIS A 63 24.36 -0.54 9.04
N ARG A 64 25.02 -0.46 7.87
CA ARG A 64 25.95 0.63 7.53
C ARG A 64 25.25 1.99 7.58
N VAL A 65 24.11 2.12 6.88
CA VAL A 65 23.33 3.36 6.79
C VAL A 65 22.76 3.79 8.15
N LEU A 66 22.37 2.83 8.99
CA LEU A 66 21.86 3.09 10.35
C LEU A 66 22.97 3.33 11.39
N GLY A 67 24.26 3.23 11.00
CA GLY A 67 25.37 3.36 11.95
C GLY A 67 25.41 2.24 13.01
N LEU A 68 24.76 1.12 12.74
CA LEU A 68 24.71 -0.02 13.65
C LEU A 68 25.92 -0.92 13.44
N ARG A 69 26.43 -1.52 14.53
CA ARG A 69 27.41 -2.61 14.42
C ARG A 69 26.76 -3.74 13.63
N ARG A 70 27.54 -4.37 12.73
CA ARG A 70 27.08 -5.56 12.01
C ARG A 70 26.61 -6.59 13.03
N PRO A 71 25.38 -7.07 12.93
CA PRO A 71 24.86 -8.00 13.91
C PRO A 71 25.49 -9.36 13.69
N ALA A 72 25.37 -10.21 14.71
CA ALA A 72 25.51 -11.64 14.53
C ALA A 72 24.57 -12.10 13.40
N ILE A 73 25.02 -13.11 12.64
CA ILE A 73 24.25 -13.69 11.52
C ILE A 73 22.82 -13.97 11.98
N GLY A 74 21.83 -13.34 11.33
CA GLY A 74 20.41 -13.60 11.56
C GLY A 74 19.70 -12.71 12.59
N ASN A 75 20.39 -11.81 13.30
CA ASN A 75 19.72 -10.89 14.24
C ASN A 75 19.58 -9.46 13.65
N HIS A 76 18.37 -9.07 13.27
CA HIS A 76 18.11 -7.74 12.68
C HIS A 76 16.96 -7.00 13.40
N SER A 77 16.82 -7.20 14.71
CA SER A 77 15.72 -6.61 15.51
C SER A 77 15.55 -5.10 15.29
N ASN A 78 16.66 -4.36 15.25
CA ASN A 78 16.70 -2.91 15.07
C ASN A 78 16.28 -2.43 13.67
N CYS A 79 16.20 -3.32 12.68
CA CYS A 79 15.82 -2.98 11.31
C CYS A 79 14.30 -2.94 11.08
N SER A 80 13.52 -3.42 12.06
CA SER A 80 12.07 -3.62 11.90
C SER A 80 11.32 -2.32 11.61
N HIS A 81 11.70 -1.21 12.26
CA HIS A 81 11.08 0.09 12.02
C HIS A 81 11.34 0.61 10.60
N PHE A 82 12.58 0.46 10.12
CA PHE A 82 12.95 0.82 8.76
C PHE A 82 12.14 0.01 7.74
N ILE A 83 12.12 -1.31 7.88
CA ILE A 83 11.41 -2.20 6.96
C ILE A 83 9.91 -1.91 6.97
N ASN A 84 9.33 -1.70 8.16
CA ASN A 84 7.93 -1.32 8.28
C ASN A 84 7.61 -0.02 7.54
N ARG A 85 8.47 1.00 7.60
CA ARG A 85 8.25 2.28 6.94
C ARG A 85 8.50 2.23 5.43
N TYR A 86 9.70 1.86 5.01
CA TYR A 86 10.14 2.00 3.61
C TYR A 86 9.75 0.83 2.72
N VAL A 87 9.39 -0.33 3.29
CA VAL A 87 8.93 -1.49 2.53
C VAL A 87 7.43 -1.66 2.70
N TYR A 88 6.96 -2.03 3.90
CA TYR A 88 5.56 -2.41 4.07
C TYR A 88 4.60 -1.22 4.02
N GLN A 89 4.83 -0.15 4.77
CA GLN A 89 3.96 1.02 4.76
C GLN A 89 4.00 1.74 3.43
N PHE A 90 5.19 1.87 2.81
CA PHE A 90 5.30 2.46 1.49
C PHE A 90 4.51 1.67 0.43
N LEU A 91 4.59 0.34 0.47
CA LEU A 91 3.90 -0.50 -0.49
C LEU A 91 2.40 -0.56 -0.20
N PHE A 92 2.01 -0.90 1.02
CA PHE A 92 0.63 -1.26 1.39
C PHE A 92 -0.16 -0.12 2.05
N GLY A 93 0.46 1.04 2.27
CA GLY A 93 -0.11 2.14 3.06
C GLY A 93 -0.17 1.83 4.56
N ALA A 94 -0.61 2.81 5.35
CA ALA A 94 -0.76 2.64 6.80
C ALA A 94 -1.79 1.54 7.15
N LEU A 95 -2.96 1.58 6.52
CA LEU A 95 -4.02 0.59 6.73
C LEU A 95 -3.61 -0.83 6.33
N GLY A 96 -2.84 -0.98 5.25
CA GLY A 96 -2.31 -2.27 4.84
C GLY A 96 -1.26 -2.80 5.82
N LEU A 97 -0.38 -1.94 6.33
CA LEU A 97 0.55 -2.32 7.39
C LEU A 97 -0.19 -2.77 8.66
N ASP A 98 -1.27 -2.09 9.04
CA ASP A 98 -2.08 -2.47 10.20
C ASP A 98 -2.78 -3.82 9.99
N ALA A 99 -3.29 -4.09 8.78
CA ALA A 99 -3.84 -5.41 8.44
C ALA A 99 -2.77 -6.52 8.54
N ILE A 100 -1.55 -6.26 8.09
CA ILE A 100 -0.41 -7.19 8.20
C ILE A 100 -0.01 -7.44 9.66
N ARG A 101 -0.04 -6.40 10.51
CA ARG A 101 0.25 -6.51 11.94
C ARG A 101 -0.84 -7.27 12.69
N SER A 102 -2.11 -7.04 12.34
CA SER A 102 -3.24 -7.78 12.89
C SER A 102 -3.19 -9.27 12.53
N ALA A 103 -2.76 -9.59 11.31
CA ALA A 103 -2.58 -10.97 10.86
C ALA A 103 -1.36 -11.68 11.48
N ASN A 104 -0.38 -10.92 11.98
CA ASN A 104 0.82 -11.44 12.61
C ASN A 104 1.09 -10.66 13.92
N PRO A 105 0.22 -10.87 14.93
CA PRO A 105 0.31 -10.13 16.19
C PRO A 105 1.62 -10.44 16.91
N ALA A 106 2.08 -9.48 17.70
CA ALA A 106 3.20 -9.70 18.60
C ALA A 106 2.69 -10.24 19.93
N ASP A 107 3.50 -11.04 20.61
CA ASP A 107 3.27 -11.48 21.99
C ASP A 107 3.61 -10.37 23.00
N GLU A 108 3.52 -10.69 24.29
CA GLU A 108 3.82 -9.79 25.41
C GLU A 108 5.29 -9.30 25.38
N GLU A 109 6.20 -10.10 24.80
CA GLU A 109 7.62 -9.78 24.62
C GLU A 109 7.91 -9.04 23.31
N HIS A 110 6.86 -8.61 22.58
CA HIS A 110 6.93 -7.94 21.28
C HIS A 110 7.56 -8.79 20.15
N VAL A 111 7.62 -10.11 20.35
CA VAL A 111 8.10 -11.09 19.37
C VAL A 111 6.91 -11.55 18.52
N ARG A 112 7.17 -11.86 17.25
CA ARG A 112 6.15 -12.34 16.31
C ARG A 112 6.48 -13.76 15.88
N ALA A 113 5.46 -14.62 15.83
CA ALA A 113 5.60 -16.01 15.40
C ALA A 113 6.12 -16.13 13.96
N HIS A 114 5.73 -15.20 13.08
CA HIS A 114 6.09 -15.23 11.67
C HIS A 114 6.70 -13.90 11.19
N LYS A 115 7.25 -13.89 9.98
CA LYS A 115 7.65 -12.67 9.28
C LYS A 115 6.49 -12.12 8.47
N HIS A 116 6.41 -10.79 8.33
CA HIS A 116 5.29 -10.14 7.64
C HIS A 116 5.11 -10.58 6.18
N HIS A 117 6.18 -10.93 5.45
CA HIS A 117 6.03 -11.44 4.08
C HIS A 117 5.39 -12.84 4.01
N GLN A 118 5.38 -13.61 5.11
CA GLN A 118 4.78 -14.95 5.14
C GLN A 118 3.25 -14.90 5.19
N VAL A 119 2.68 -13.81 5.73
CA VAL A 119 1.21 -13.64 5.81
C VAL A 119 0.62 -12.99 4.56
N LEU A 120 1.46 -12.54 3.62
CA LEU A 120 1.00 -11.92 2.38
C LEU A 120 0.53 -12.96 1.37
N ARG A 121 -0.48 -12.61 0.58
CA ARG A 121 -0.89 -13.38 -0.60
C ARG A 121 0.23 -13.40 -1.65
N GLU A 122 0.35 -14.52 -2.34
CA GLU A 122 1.40 -14.77 -3.33
C GLU A 122 1.44 -13.74 -4.46
N LYS A 123 0.27 -13.24 -4.89
CA LYS A 123 0.15 -12.21 -5.95
C LYS A 123 0.96 -10.93 -5.67
N HIS A 124 1.24 -10.63 -4.40
CA HIS A 124 1.98 -9.43 -3.98
C HIS A 124 3.49 -9.65 -3.90
N MET A 125 3.95 -10.90 -3.93
CA MET A 125 5.36 -11.25 -3.73
C MET A 125 6.30 -10.74 -4.83
N PRO A 126 5.96 -10.82 -6.14
CA PRO A 126 6.83 -10.28 -7.19
C PRO A 126 7.10 -8.77 -7.02
N ARG A 127 6.05 -8.02 -6.68
CA ARG A 127 6.15 -6.57 -6.47
C ARG A 127 6.92 -6.24 -5.20
N LEU A 128 6.72 -7.01 -4.12
CA LEU A 128 7.49 -6.88 -2.90
C LEU A 128 9.00 -7.07 -3.16
N ARG A 129 9.37 -8.13 -3.89
CA ARG A 129 10.78 -8.41 -4.25
C ARG A 129 11.38 -7.27 -5.07
N GLN A 130 10.68 -6.83 -6.11
CA GLN A 130 11.13 -5.70 -6.93
C GLN A 130 11.35 -4.42 -6.10
N HIS A 131 10.49 -4.17 -5.12
CA HIS A 131 10.64 -3.02 -4.24
C HIS A 131 11.80 -3.17 -3.25
N ILE A 132 11.98 -4.38 -2.68
CA ILE A 132 13.14 -4.69 -1.84
C ILE A 132 14.44 -4.45 -2.61
N ASP A 133 14.52 -4.85 -3.88
CA ASP A 133 15.70 -4.63 -4.73
C ASP A 133 15.95 -3.13 -4.95
N LYS A 134 14.91 -2.33 -5.22
CA LYS A 134 15.02 -0.88 -5.35
C LYS A 134 15.50 -0.22 -4.06
N VAL A 135 14.92 -0.59 -2.92
CA VAL A 135 15.34 -0.09 -1.60
C VAL A 135 16.78 -0.50 -1.31
N GLY A 136 17.17 -1.73 -1.65
CA GLY A 136 18.52 -2.23 -1.54
C GLY A 136 19.52 -1.43 -2.38
N ALA A 137 19.16 -1.08 -3.61
CA ALA A 137 19.99 -0.23 -4.47
C ALA A 137 20.16 1.19 -3.89
N LEU A 138 19.10 1.77 -3.31
CA LEU A 138 19.21 3.06 -2.62
C LEU A 138 20.10 2.97 -1.37
N LEU A 139 19.95 1.91 -0.58
CA LEU A 139 20.80 1.65 0.59
C LEU A 139 22.28 1.55 0.22
N ALA A 140 22.61 0.86 -0.88
CA ALA A 140 23.98 0.72 -1.35
C ALA A 140 24.64 2.07 -1.71
N ASN A 141 23.87 3.05 -2.15
CA ASN A 141 24.37 4.39 -2.52
C ASN A 141 24.27 5.41 -1.39
N ALA A 142 23.44 5.15 -0.38
CA ALA A 142 23.26 6.06 0.76
C ALA A 142 24.48 6.03 1.69
N VAL A 143 24.81 7.17 2.29
CA VAL A 143 25.95 7.31 3.23
C VAL A 143 25.47 7.34 4.68
N SER A 144 24.24 7.82 4.89
CA SER A 144 23.57 7.92 6.18
C SER A 144 22.07 7.73 5.99
N ILE A 145 21.33 7.49 7.08
CA ILE A 145 19.87 7.39 7.04
C ILE A 145 19.21 8.66 6.49
N SER A 146 19.75 9.85 6.78
CA SER A 146 19.24 11.11 6.22
C SER A 146 19.43 11.16 4.70
N HIS A 147 20.60 10.76 4.21
CA HIS A 147 20.86 10.70 2.77
C HIS A 147 19.95 9.67 2.09
N PHE A 148 19.72 8.52 2.73
CA PHE A 148 18.78 7.52 2.25
C PHE A 148 17.36 8.10 2.14
N ASP A 149 16.87 8.79 3.17
CA ASP A 149 15.54 9.39 3.17
C ASP A 149 15.36 10.38 2.02
N ASP A 150 16.36 11.24 1.77
CA ASP A 150 16.34 12.18 0.65
C ASP A 150 16.29 11.46 -0.70
N MET A 151 17.13 10.43 -0.89
CA MET A 151 17.13 9.63 -2.12
C MET A 151 15.80 8.90 -2.31
N PHE A 152 15.24 8.35 -1.24
CA PHE A 152 13.97 7.64 -1.26
C PHE A 152 12.83 8.58 -1.65
N ASN A 153 12.72 9.74 -0.99
CA ASN A 153 11.68 10.73 -1.26
C ASN A 153 11.79 11.38 -2.65
N ARG A 154 12.99 11.40 -3.25
CA ARG A 154 13.19 11.82 -4.64
C ARG A 154 12.84 10.73 -5.65
N SER A 155 13.15 9.48 -5.32
CA SER A 155 12.99 8.33 -6.22
C SER A 155 11.56 7.81 -6.26
N PHE A 156 10.78 8.05 -5.22
CA PHE A 156 9.40 7.62 -5.10
C PHE A 156 8.45 8.82 -4.97
N PRO A 157 7.29 8.83 -5.65
CA PRO A 157 6.30 9.89 -5.49
C PRO A 157 5.74 9.90 -4.05
N SER A 158 5.36 11.10 -3.57
CA SER A 158 4.87 11.32 -2.20
C SER A 158 3.78 10.32 -1.77
N VAL A 159 3.74 10.03 -0.46
CA VAL A 159 2.92 9.03 0.23
C VAL A 159 1.43 9.11 -0.14
N ASP A 160 0.90 10.30 -0.43
CA ASP A 160 -0.50 10.50 -0.84
C ASP A 160 -0.83 9.94 -2.24
N THR A 161 0.19 9.54 -3.01
CA THR A 161 0.06 8.96 -4.37
C THR A 161 0.10 7.43 -4.34
N GLN A 162 0.35 6.81 -3.18
CA GLN A 162 0.66 5.38 -3.07
C GLN A 162 -0.52 4.44 -3.36
N ILE A 163 -1.76 4.90 -3.22
CA ILE A 163 -2.94 4.07 -3.56
C ILE A 163 -2.88 3.61 -5.03
N GLY A 164 -2.28 4.41 -5.91
CA GLY A 164 -2.08 4.05 -7.32
C GLY A 164 -1.03 2.94 -7.56
N PHE A 165 -0.10 2.70 -6.63
CA PHE A 165 0.94 1.68 -6.81
C PHE A 165 0.45 0.26 -6.50
N MET A 166 -0.57 0.05 -5.67
CA MET A 166 -1.05 -1.31 -5.36
C MET A 166 -2.32 -1.73 -6.07
N PHE A 167 -3.13 -0.76 -6.45
CA PHE A 167 -4.43 -1.02 -7.02
C PHE A 167 -4.52 -0.42 -8.41
N ALA A 168 -3.68 -0.90 -9.34
CA ALA A 168 -3.89 -0.64 -10.77
C ALA A 168 -5.31 -1.08 -11.23
N GLU A 169 -6.01 -1.87 -10.41
CA GLU A 169 -7.40 -2.30 -10.62
C GLU A 169 -8.41 -1.81 -9.57
N THR A 170 -8.13 -0.75 -8.81
CA THR A 170 -9.25 -0.02 -8.16
C THR A 170 -9.65 1.13 -9.08
N PRO A 171 -10.61 0.94 -10.00
CA PRO A 171 -11.36 2.09 -10.44
C PRO A 171 -12.09 2.61 -9.20
N LEU A 172 -12.12 3.93 -9.03
CA LEU A 172 -12.98 4.65 -8.09
C LEU A 172 -12.45 4.74 -6.66
N LEU A 173 -11.41 5.53 -6.45
CA LEU A 173 -11.41 6.61 -5.44
C LEU A 173 -10.37 7.66 -5.88
N ALA A 174 -10.36 7.97 -7.18
CA ALA A 174 -9.89 9.29 -7.60
C ALA A 174 -10.85 10.28 -6.95
N ILE A 175 -10.39 10.86 -5.84
CA ILE A 175 -10.85 12.11 -5.27
C ILE A 175 -11.38 12.94 -6.44
N SER A 176 -12.67 13.24 -6.41
CA SER A 176 -13.30 14.16 -7.34
C SER A 176 -12.57 15.49 -7.26
N ARG A 177 -11.49 15.64 -8.04
CA ARG A 177 -11.04 16.94 -8.50
C ARG A 177 -12.08 17.34 -9.53
N THR A 178 -13.12 18.01 -9.06
CA THR A 178 -13.91 18.89 -9.90
C THR A 178 -12.91 19.80 -10.61
N PRO A 179 -12.81 19.79 -11.94
CA PRO A 179 -12.27 20.94 -12.65
C PRO A 179 -13.41 21.96 -12.66
N ALA A 180 -13.64 22.58 -11.50
CA ALA A 180 -14.28 23.88 -11.47
C ALA A 180 -13.17 24.89 -11.74
N GLN A 181 -13.32 25.64 -12.85
CA GLN A 181 -12.50 26.78 -13.28
C GLN A 181 -11.26 26.46 -14.12
N GLU A 182 -11.47 26.10 -15.39
CA GLU A 182 -10.57 26.55 -16.46
C GLU A 182 -11.37 26.78 -17.75
N VAL A 183 -12.36 27.68 -17.70
CA VAL A 183 -12.86 28.41 -18.87
C VAL A 183 -13.24 29.81 -18.40
N ALA A 184 -12.23 30.68 -18.25
CA ALA A 184 -12.36 32.14 -18.27
C ALA A 184 -10.97 32.78 -18.16
N ARG A 185 -10.23 32.82 -19.27
CA ARG A 185 -9.49 33.99 -19.80
C ARG A 185 -8.67 33.57 -21.02
#